data_AF-A0A3D2L2V1-F1
#
_entry.id   AF-A0A3D2L2V1-F1
#
_cell.length_a   1.000
_cell.length_b   1.000
_cell.length_c   1.000
_cell.angle_alpha   90.00
_cell.angle_beta   90.00
_cell.angle_gamma   90.00
#
_symmetry.space_group_name_H-M   'P 1'
#
loop_
_entity.id
_entity.type
_entity.pdbx_description
1 polymer ?
#
loop_
_entity_poly.entity_id
_entity_poly.type
_entity_poly.pdbx_seq_one_letter_code
_entity_poly.pdbx_strand_id
1 'polypeptide(L)'
;MAGIEFGDPIKPFSAVWLHATGFNGMTYQSLLAPLGLRQRVAALDMRGHGRSTLQAKPGRMKSWKRHRDDVIEWLEKEAPQGVILGGHSMGGCVALLVAGKRPDLVKGLVLADPVIMSKSVYFWQHMLSPISFLLRRNAMARQAKKRRAEFGSFREALESYTGRGAFKSWREPFLADYLLDGIERTDHNSADSDEQTWRLLCEP
;
A
#
# COMPACT_ATOMS: atom_id res chain seq x y z
N MET A 1 9.46 -6.10 -6.63
CA MET A 1 8.69 -5.13 -5.81
C MET A 1 9.17 -3.74 -6.19
N ALA A 2 8.32 -2.71 -6.11
CA ALA A 2 8.71 -1.32 -6.31
C ALA A 2 8.53 -0.54 -4.99
N GLY A 3 8.87 0.74 -4.99
CA GLY A 3 8.68 1.61 -3.85
C GLY A 3 9.47 2.91 -4.00
N ILE A 4 9.39 3.75 -2.98
CA ILE A 4 10.12 5.00 -2.88
C ILE A 4 11.10 4.91 -1.71
N GLU A 5 12.23 5.60 -1.86
CA GLU A 5 13.31 5.64 -0.89
C GLU A 5 13.61 7.09 -0.52
N PHE A 6 13.98 7.32 0.74
CA PHE A 6 14.41 8.60 1.27
C PHE A 6 15.72 8.45 2.04
N GLY A 7 16.57 9.47 1.95
CA GLY A 7 17.86 9.53 2.62
C GLY A 7 19.03 9.05 1.77
N ASP A 8 20.16 8.79 2.44
CA ASP A 8 21.42 8.43 1.80
C ASP A 8 21.42 6.96 1.33
N PRO A 9 21.52 6.69 0.02
CA PRO A 9 21.41 5.33 -0.54
C PRO A 9 22.61 4.43 -0.21
N ILE A 10 23.70 4.97 0.32
CA ILE A 10 24.88 4.18 0.74
C ILE A 10 24.67 3.61 2.15
N LYS A 11 23.80 4.23 2.96
CA LYS A 11 23.52 3.75 4.32
C LYS A 11 22.63 2.50 4.30
N PRO A 12 22.65 1.67 5.35
CA PRO A 12 21.67 0.61 5.51
C PRO A 12 20.27 1.19 5.74
N PHE A 13 19.22 0.50 5.25
CA PHE A 13 17.85 0.83 5.63
C PHE A 13 17.68 0.77 7.14
N SER A 14 17.12 1.83 7.71
CA SER A 14 16.81 1.95 9.14
C SER A 14 15.34 1.64 9.40
N ALA A 15 14.45 2.01 8.48
CA ALA A 15 13.04 1.68 8.54
C ALA A 15 12.43 1.40 7.16
N VAL A 16 11.40 0.56 7.13
CA VAL A 16 10.63 0.23 5.93
C VAL A 16 9.15 0.31 6.26
N TRP A 17 8.36 0.92 5.38
CA TRP A 17 6.93 1.15 5.57
C TRP A 17 6.07 0.38 4.56
N LEU A 18 4.97 -0.20 5.03
CA LEU A 18 4.01 -0.99 4.24
C LEU A 18 2.64 -0.29 4.18
N HIS A 19 2.16 -0.01 2.97
CA HIS A 19 0.90 0.71 2.74
C HIS A 19 -0.36 -0.09 3.14
N ALA A 20 -1.49 0.61 3.32
CA ALA A 20 -2.81 -0.02 3.48
C ALA A 20 -3.39 -0.53 2.14
N THR A 21 -4.42 -1.39 2.21
CA THR A 21 -5.10 -1.89 1.01
C THR A 21 -5.66 -0.76 0.16
N GLY A 22 -5.42 -0.82 -1.16
CA GLY A 22 -5.89 0.20 -2.11
C GLY A 22 -5.03 1.46 -2.19
N PHE A 23 -3.96 1.55 -1.38
CA PHE A 23 -2.94 2.60 -1.45
C PHE A 23 -1.62 2.07 -2.04
N ASN A 24 -0.64 2.96 -2.16
CA ASN A 24 0.72 2.70 -2.64
C ASN A 24 1.75 3.31 -1.67
N GLY A 25 3.03 3.07 -1.88
CA GLY A 25 4.13 3.63 -1.10
C GLY A 25 4.16 5.15 -1.16
N MET A 26 3.91 5.75 -2.33
CA MET A 26 3.87 7.20 -2.54
C MET A 26 2.88 7.93 -1.65
N THR A 27 1.77 7.29 -1.28
CA THR A 27 0.79 7.82 -0.31
C THR A 27 1.41 8.28 1.02
N TYR A 28 2.56 7.73 1.41
CA TYR A 28 3.24 8.02 2.67
C TYR A 28 4.45 8.93 2.51
N GLN A 29 4.69 9.47 1.31
CA GLN A 29 5.84 10.31 1.03
C GLN A 29 5.95 11.48 2.00
N SER A 30 4.89 12.27 2.17
CA SER A 30 4.90 13.42 3.08
C SER A 30 5.09 13.07 4.55
N LEU A 31 4.81 11.82 4.93
CA LEU A 31 5.06 11.31 6.28
C LEU A 31 6.52 10.89 6.47
N LEU A 32 7.14 10.29 5.45
CA LEU A 32 8.43 9.62 5.56
C LEU A 32 9.61 10.48 5.09
N ALA A 33 9.39 11.42 4.16
CA ALA A 33 10.43 12.29 3.63
C ALA A 33 11.21 13.05 4.72
N PRO A 34 10.59 13.59 5.80
CA PRO A 34 11.35 14.22 6.88
C PRO A 34 12.30 13.27 7.62
N LEU A 35 11.99 11.97 7.69
CA LEU A 35 12.88 10.97 8.28
C LEU A 35 14.12 10.73 7.41
N GLY A 36 13.97 10.87 6.09
CA GLY A 36 15.04 10.79 5.09
C GLY A 36 16.21 11.74 5.36
N LEU A 37 15.96 12.86 6.06
CA LEU A 37 17.00 13.82 6.43
C LEU A 37 18.04 13.25 7.40
N ARG A 38 17.73 12.14 8.08
CA ARG A 38 18.59 11.54 9.12
C ARG A 38 18.81 10.04 8.94
N GLN A 39 17.84 9.35 8.36
CA GLN A 39 17.79 7.90 8.26
C GLN A 39 17.50 7.50 6.81
N ARG A 40 18.01 6.35 6.38
CA ARG A 40 17.57 5.75 5.12
C ARG A 40 16.28 4.97 5.35
N VAL A 41 15.20 5.37 4.68
CA VAL A 41 13.88 4.77 4.85
C VAL A 41 13.20 4.51 3.51
N ALA A 42 12.36 3.49 3.44
CA ALA A 42 11.60 3.18 2.22
C ALA A 42 10.11 2.98 2.52
N ALA A 43 9.26 3.24 1.52
CA ALA A 43 7.88 2.75 1.47
C ALA A 43 7.71 1.84 0.27
N LEU A 44 7.26 0.60 0.50
CA LEU A 44 7.20 -0.42 -0.52
C LEU A 44 5.81 -0.50 -1.15
N ASP A 45 5.77 -0.66 -2.47
CA ASP A 45 4.58 -1.05 -3.22
C ASP A 45 4.40 -2.57 -3.19
N MET A 46 3.45 -3.02 -2.39
CA MET A 46 3.09 -4.43 -2.34
C MET A 46 2.44 -4.88 -3.65
N ARG A 47 2.49 -6.18 -3.90
CA ARG A 47 1.90 -6.81 -5.09
C ARG A 47 0.52 -6.24 -5.45
N GLY A 48 0.33 -5.92 -6.74
CA GLY A 48 -0.90 -5.37 -7.29
C GLY A 48 -1.24 -3.94 -6.89
N HIS A 49 -0.28 -3.21 -6.30
CA HIS A 49 -0.44 -1.82 -5.92
C HIS A 49 0.74 -0.99 -6.40
N GLY A 50 0.49 0.31 -6.58
CA GLY A 50 1.50 1.27 -7.01
C GLY A 50 2.21 0.83 -8.29
N ARG A 51 3.54 0.97 -8.30
CA ARG A 51 4.41 0.61 -9.41
C ARG A 51 4.89 -0.85 -9.35
N SER A 52 4.35 -1.67 -8.45
CA SER A 52 4.79 -3.06 -8.27
C SER A 52 4.38 -3.93 -9.45
N THR A 53 5.36 -4.50 -10.16
CA THR A 53 5.13 -5.45 -11.26
C THR A 53 4.74 -6.87 -10.79
N LEU A 54 4.66 -7.09 -9.47
CA LEU A 54 4.29 -8.38 -8.90
C LEU A 54 2.79 -8.64 -9.09
N GLN A 55 2.47 -9.69 -9.84
CA GLN A 55 1.09 -10.05 -10.17
C GLN A 55 0.27 -10.47 -8.94
N ALA A 56 -0.87 -9.81 -8.70
CA ALA A 56 -1.76 -10.12 -7.58
C ALA A 56 -2.48 -11.47 -7.70
N LYS A 57 -2.99 -11.83 -8.89
CA LYS A 57 -3.86 -13.00 -9.08
C LYS A 57 -4.90 -13.14 -7.94
N PRO A 58 -5.85 -12.18 -7.77
CA PRO A 58 -6.71 -12.08 -6.59
C PRO A 58 -7.43 -13.38 -6.20
N GLY A 59 -7.87 -14.19 -7.17
CA GLY A 59 -8.51 -15.49 -6.92
C GLY A 59 -7.63 -16.52 -6.20
N ARG A 60 -6.32 -16.30 -6.14
CA ARG A 60 -5.35 -17.15 -5.42
C ARG A 60 -4.89 -16.54 -4.09
N MET A 61 -5.28 -15.31 -3.78
CA MET A 61 -4.89 -14.61 -2.55
C MET A 61 -5.96 -14.76 -1.46
N LYS A 62 -5.80 -15.79 -0.62
CA LYS A 62 -6.72 -16.06 0.50
C LYS A 62 -6.28 -15.47 1.84
N SER A 63 -5.07 -14.90 1.92
CA SER A 63 -4.51 -14.32 3.14
C SER A 63 -3.38 -13.33 2.81
N TRP A 64 -2.95 -12.55 3.80
CA TRP A 64 -1.81 -11.64 3.69
C TRP A 64 -0.43 -12.32 3.76
N LYS A 65 -0.38 -13.66 3.93
CA LYS A 65 0.88 -14.41 3.99
C LYS A 65 1.74 -14.23 2.72
N ARG A 66 1.09 -14.10 1.57
CA ARG A 66 1.79 -13.90 0.29
C ARG A 66 2.44 -12.51 0.25
N HIS A 67 1.82 -11.46 0.80
CA HIS A 67 2.47 -10.15 0.96
C HIS A 67 3.64 -10.23 1.95
N ARG A 68 3.47 -10.91 3.09
CA ARG A 68 4.56 -11.17 4.03
C ARG A 68 5.77 -11.81 3.34
N ASP A 69 5.54 -12.84 2.54
CA ASP A 69 6.64 -13.55 1.89
C ASP A 69 7.39 -12.65 0.88
N ASP A 70 6.71 -11.78 0.14
CA ASP A 70 7.42 -10.80 -0.71
C ASP A 70 8.23 -9.79 0.11
N VAL A 71 7.71 -9.34 1.27
CA VAL A 71 8.43 -8.39 2.13
C VAL A 71 9.65 -9.04 2.75
N ILE A 72 9.56 -10.31 3.16
CA ILE A 72 10.71 -11.08 3.65
C ILE A 72 11.78 -11.18 2.56
N GLU A 73 11.39 -11.58 1.34
CA GLU A 73 12.33 -11.69 0.22
C GLU A 73 13.03 -10.36 -0.08
N TRP A 74 12.29 -9.25 -0.01
CA TRP A 74 12.87 -7.91 -0.16
C TRP A 74 13.83 -7.57 0.98
N LEU A 75 13.45 -7.83 2.24
CA LEU A 75 14.30 -7.54 3.41
C LEU A 75 15.57 -8.38 3.43
N GLU A 76 15.49 -9.67 3.07
CA GLU A 76 16.66 -10.55 2.97
C GLU A 76 17.71 -10.01 1.98
N LYS A 77 17.24 -9.40 0.89
CA LYS A 77 18.11 -8.88 -0.15
C LYS A 77 18.64 -7.47 0.15
N GLU A 78 17.75 -6.57 0.56
CA GLU A 78 18.04 -5.13 0.63
C GLU A 78 18.36 -4.64 2.06
N ALA A 79 17.92 -5.37 3.09
CA ALA A 79 18.14 -5.00 4.48
C ALA A 79 18.38 -6.22 5.40
N PRO A 80 19.37 -7.08 5.09
CA PRO A 80 19.60 -8.34 5.80
C PRO A 80 19.94 -8.16 7.28
N GLN A 81 20.46 -6.99 7.68
CA GLN A 81 20.72 -6.63 9.07
C GLN A 81 19.45 -6.31 9.89
N GLY A 82 18.28 -6.30 9.26
CA GLY A 82 16.99 -5.99 9.87
C GLY A 82 16.72 -4.48 10.04
N VAL A 83 15.43 -4.14 10.13
CA VAL A 83 14.92 -2.75 10.12
C VAL A 83 13.82 -2.53 11.16
N ILE A 84 13.48 -1.27 11.44
CA ILE A 84 12.18 -0.93 12.01
C ILE A 84 11.13 -1.12 10.91
N LEU A 85 10.21 -2.07 11.09
CA LEU A 85 9.19 -2.37 10.09
C LEU A 85 7.85 -1.73 10.50
N GLY A 86 7.38 -0.78 9.70
CA GLY A 86 6.14 -0.08 9.92
C GLY A 86 5.05 -0.44 8.90
N GLY A 87 3.80 -0.23 9.24
CA GLY A 87 2.73 -0.34 8.27
C GLY A 87 1.36 0.10 8.75
N HIS A 88 0.50 0.44 7.77
CA HIS A 88 -0.87 0.90 7.99
C HIS A 88 -1.89 -0.18 7.58
N SER A 89 -2.87 -0.47 8.44
CA SER A 89 -3.97 -1.40 8.17
C SER A 89 -3.46 -2.78 7.70
N MET A 90 -3.71 -3.17 6.45
CA MET A 90 -3.13 -4.37 5.83
C MET A 90 -1.61 -4.43 5.99
N GLY A 91 -0.90 -3.33 5.75
CA GLY A 91 0.54 -3.24 5.91
C GLY A 91 0.99 -3.49 7.35
N GLY A 92 0.23 -3.02 8.35
CA GLY A 92 0.50 -3.30 9.77
C GLY A 92 0.35 -4.79 10.10
N CYS A 93 -0.67 -5.45 9.56
CA CYS A 93 -0.83 -6.90 9.70
C CYS A 93 0.27 -7.68 8.98
N VAL A 94 0.72 -7.22 7.81
CA VAL A 94 1.86 -7.82 7.10
C VAL A 94 3.13 -7.67 7.94
N ALA A 95 3.38 -6.49 8.53
CA ALA A 95 4.54 -6.25 9.39
C ALA A 95 4.57 -7.22 10.60
N LEU A 96 3.42 -7.43 11.25
CA LEU A 96 3.28 -8.44 12.32
C LEU A 96 3.58 -9.85 11.84
N LEU A 97 3.07 -10.23 10.66
CA LEU A 97 3.31 -11.54 10.06
C LEU A 97 4.78 -11.75 9.68
N VAL A 98 5.50 -10.69 9.28
CA VAL A 98 6.94 -10.72 9.01
C VAL A 98 7.69 -10.91 10.32
N ALA A 99 7.43 -10.08 11.32
CA ALA A 99 8.08 -10.18 12.63
C ALA A 99 7.89 -11.57 13.29
N GLY A 100 6.70 -12.16 13.16
CA GLY A 100 6.44 -13.50 13.67
C GLY A 100 7.14 -14.63 12.92
N LYS A 101 7.51 -14.45 11.63
CA LYS A 101 8.19 -15.47 10.82
C LYS A 101 9.71 -15.28 10.76
N ARG A 102 10.17 -14.03 10.75
CA ARG A 102 11.58 -13.61 10.65
C ARG A 102 11.87 -12.47 11.64
N PRO A 103 11.86 -12.78 12.95
CA PRO A 103 12.13 -11.78 13.98
C PRO A 103 13.55 -11.19 13.86
N ASP A 104 14.49 -11.92 13.27
CA ASP A 104 15.85 -11.47 12.97
C ASP A 104 15.92 -10.29 11.99
N LEU A 105 14.92 -10.14 11.12
CA LEU A 105 14.82 -9.03 10.16
C LEU A 105 14.07 -7.82 10.71
N VAL A 106 13.49 -7.89 11.92
CA VAL A 106 12.62 -6.84 12.48
C VAL A 106 13.16 -6.37 13.83
N LYS A 107 13.78 -5.18 13.83
CA LYS A 107 14.33 -4.53 15.03
C LYS A 107 13.28 -3.80 15.87
N GLY A 108 12.12 -3.52 15.28
CA GLY A 108 11.02 -2.82 15.93
C GLY A 108 9.81 -2.72 15.02
N LEU A 109 8.64 -2.45 15.59
CA LEU A 109 7.37 -2.35 14.87
C LEU A 109 6.71 -0.99 15.07
N VAL A 110 6.16 -0.42 13.99
CA VAL A 110 5.29 0.75 14.04
C VAL A 110 3.97 0.43 13.34
N LEU A 111 2.88 0.35 14.10
CA LEU A 111 1.60 -0.16 13.60
C LEU A 111 0.56 0.95 13.59
N ALA A 112 0.16 1.38 12.40
CA ALA A 112 -0.96 2.31 12.22
C ALA A 112 -2.24 1.51 11.97
N ASP A 113 -3.11 1.44 12.97
CA ASP A 113 -4.44 0.80 12.91
C ASP A 113 -4.45 -0.59 12.22
N PRO A 114 -3.66 -1.57 12.72
CA PRO A 114 -3.63 -2.90 12.14
C PRO A 114 -4.97 -3.61 12.35
N VAL A 115 -5.40 -4.39 11.36
CA VAL A 115 -6.65 -5.17 11.41
C VAL A 115 -6.47 -6.40 12.33
N ILE A 116 -6.44 -6.17 13.64
CA ILE A 116 -6.34 -7.20 14.67
C ILE A 116 -7.73 -7.39 15.28
N MET A 117 -8.27 -8.60 15.13
CA MET A 117 -9.55 -8.96 15.74
C MET A 117 -9.34 -9.54 17.13
N SER A 118 -10.31 -9.33 18.03
CA SER A 118 -10.32 -10.01 19.31
C SER A 118 -10.42 -11.53 19.11
N LYS A 119 -9.89 -12.31 20.07
CA LYS A 119 -9.91 -13.79 20.00
C LYS A 119 -11.32 -14.34 19.81
N SER A 120 -12.31 -13.75 20.49
CA SER A 120 -13.71 -14.15 20.37
C SER A 120 -14.26 -13.87 18.96
N VAL A 121 -14.07 -12.66 18.43
CA VAL A 121 -14.51 -12.30 17.07
C VAL A 121 -13.85 -13.22 16.04
N TYR A 122 -12.55 -13.44 16.17
CA TYR A 122 -11.80 -14.34 15.30
C TYR A 122 -12.35 -15.77 15.36
N PHE A 123 -12.55 -16.31 16.57
CA PHE A 123 -13.08 -17.66 16.78
C PHE A 123 -14.47 -17.84 16.15
N TRP A 124 -15.41 -16.95 16.46
CA TRP A 124 -16.77 -17.01 15.93
C TRP A 124 -16.82 -16.84 14.42
N GLN A 125 -15.97 -15.95 13.87
CA GLN A 125 -15.88 -15.77 12.42
C GLN A 125 -15.42 -17.03 11.68
N HIS A 126 -14.52 -17.82 12.28
CA HIS A 126 -13.99 -19.05 11.69
C HIS A 126 -14.86 -20.27 11.98
N MET A 127 -15.58 -20.31 13.12
CA MET A 127 -16.57 -21.36 13.41
C MET A 127 -17.79 -21.29 12.48
N LEU A 128 -18.28 -20.07 12.19
CA LEU A 128 -19.48 -19.86 11.37
C LEU A 128 -19.15 -19.62 9.89
N SER A 129 -18.01 -20.12 9.41
CA SER A 129 -17.39 -19.83 8.10
C SER A 129 -18.36 -19.77 6.89
N PRO A 130 -19.28 -20.73 6.65
CA PRO A 130 -20.19 -20.63 5.51
C PRO A 130 -21.20 -19.47 5.63
N ILE A 131 -21.66 -19.14 6.84
CA ILE A 131 -22.59 -18.03 7.09
C ILE A 131 -21.84 -16.69 6.99
N SER A 132 -20.64 -16.62 7.56
CA SER A 132 -19.81 -15.41 7.51
C SER A 132 -19.29 -15.13 6.09
N PHE A 133 -19.03 -16.14 5.27
CA PHE A 133 -18.69 -15.99 3.85
C PHE A 133 -19.86 -15.44 3.02
N LEU A 134 -21.10 -15.90 3.26
CA LEU A 134 -22.31 -15.36 2.62
C LEU A 134 -22.59 -13.90 3.01
N LEU A 135 -22.29 -13.52 4.25
CA LEU A 135 -22.41 -12.15 4.76
C LEU A 135 -21.24 -11.24 4.34
N ARG A 136 -20.11 -11.79 3.88
CA ARG A 136 -18.94 -11.07 3.33
C ARG A 136 -19.22 -10.49 1.94
N ARG A 137 -20.35 -9.80 1.77
CA ARG A 137 -20.49 -8.80 0.71
C ARG A 137 -19.66 -7.59 1.09
N ASN A 138 -18.37 -7.61 0.77
CA ASN A 138 -17.46 -6.48 1.00
C ASN A 138 -17.93 -5.26 0.21
N ALA A 139 -18.73 -4.39 0.83
CA ALA A 139 -19.22 -3.14 0.23
C ALA A 139 -18.07 -2.29 -0.29
N MET A 140 -16.93 -2.27 0.43
CA MET A 140 -15.71 -1.60 0.00
C MET A 140 -15.14 -2.17 -1.30
N ALA A 141 -15.06 -3.49 -1.45
CA ALA A 141 -14.56 -4.10 -2.69
C ALA A 141 -15.51 -3.84 -3.88
N ARG A 142 -16.83 -3.86 -3.64
CA ARG A 142 -17.83 -3.50 -4.67
C ARG A 142 -17.73 -2.03 -5.06
N GLN A 143 -17.45 -1.14 -4.11
CA GLN A 143 -17.25 0.28 -4.39
C GLN A 143 -15.93 0.52 -5.13
N ALA A 144 -14.86 -0.21 -4.76
CA ALA A 144 -13.58 -0.16 -5.43
C ALA A 144 -13.68 -0.54 -6.92
N LYS A 145 -14.51 -1.56 -7.23
CA LYS A 145 -14.86 -2.00 -8.60
C LYS A 145 -15.59 -0.97 -9.45
N LYS A 146 -16.23 0.01 -8.81
CA LYS A 146 -16.99 1.07 -9.48
C LYS A 146 -16.19 2.37 -9.62
N ARG A 147 -14.92 2.40 -9.19
CA ARG A 147 -14.09 3.58 -9.31
C ARG A 147 -13.87 3.90 -10.79
N ARG A 148 -13.91 5.19 -11.10
CA ARG A 148 -13.48 5.72 -12.39
C ARG A 148 -12.02 5.32 -12.61
N ALA A 149 -11.75 4.67 -13.73
CA ALA A 149 -10.42 4.14 -14.05
C ALA A 149 -9.59 5.07 -14.93
N GLU A 150 -10.22 6.00 -15.65
CA GLU A 150 -9.56 6.85 -16.65
C GLU A 150 -9.82 8.34 -16.40
N PHE A 151 -8.83 9.19 -16.63
CA PHE A 151 -8.87 10.64 -16.44
C PHE A 151 -8.17 11.34 -17.61
N GLY A 152 -8.65 12.52 -17.99
CA GLY A 152 -8.05 13.37 -19.02
C GLY A 152 -6.85 14.18 -18.53
N SER A 153 -6.62 14.28 -17.22
CA SER A 153 -5.40 14.86 -16.65
C SER A 153 -5.19 14.43 -15.19
N PHE A 154 -3.98 14.62 -14.68
CA PHE A 154 -3.69 14.46 -13.25
C PHE A 154 -4.56 15.39 -12.38
N ARG A 155 -4.78 16.64 -12.83
CA ARG A 155 -5.62 17.62 -12.12
C ARG A 155 -7.07 17.15 -12.03
N GLU A 156 -7.62 16.64 -13.13
CA GLU A 156 -8.98 16.09 -13.13
C GLU A 156 -9.09 14.90 -12.15
N ALA A 157 -8.09 14.01 -12.12
CA ALA A 157 -8.06 12.94 -11.15
C ALA A 157 -8.09 13.50 -9.72
N LEU A 158 -7.22 14.46 -9.39
CA LEU A 158 -7.16 15.10 -8.09
C LEU A 158 -8.51 15.71 -7.67
N GLU A 159 -9.13 16.50 -8.54
CA GLU A 159 -10.45 17.12 -8.32
C GLU A 159 -11.56 16.08 -8.11
N SER A 160 -11.50 14.97 -8.86
CA SER A 160 -12.50 13.90 -8.75
C SER A 160 -12.47 13.15 -7.42
N TYR A 161 -11.30 13.10 -6.75
CA TYR A 161 -11.14 12.46 -5.45
C TYR A 161 -11.23 13.44 -4.27
N THR A 162 -10.90 14.72 -4.48
CA THR A 162 -10.84 15.73 -3.43
C THR A 162 -12.19 15.91 -2.73
N GLY A 163 -12.19 15.85 -1.39
CA GLY A 163 -13.39 16.06 -0.58
C GLY A 163 -14.44 14.93 -0.68
N ARG A 164 -14.11 13.78 -1.28
CA ARG A 164 -15.05 12.67 -1.54
C ARG A 164 -14.61 11.36 -0.91
N GLY A 165 -15.59 10.52 -0.56
CA GLY A 165 -15.37 9.14 -0.09
C GLY A 165 -14.36 9.07 1.07
N ALA A 166 -13.38 8.16 0.96
CA ALA A 166 -12.32 7.99 1.94
C ALA A 166 -11.35 9.18 2.03
N PHE A 167 -11.34 10.06 1.04
CA PHE A 167 -10.44 11.22 0.94
C PHE A 167 -11.09 12.53 1.42
N LYS A 168 -12.32 12.46 1.96
CA LYS A 168 -13.10 13.65 2.35
C LYS A 168 -12.37 14.58 3.32
N SER A 169 -11.58 14.01 4.23
CA SER A 169 -10.83 14.74 5.26
C SER A 169 -9.33 14.82 5.00
N TRP A 170 -8.87 14.42 3.82
CA TRP A 170 -7.45 14.41 3.51
C TRP A 170 -6.99 15.84 3.23
N ARG A 171 -5.93 16.25 3.95
CA ARG A 171 -5.24 17.51 3.71
C ARG A 171 -4.23 17.36 2.58
N GLU A 172 -3.84 18.48 1.98
CA GLU A 172 -2.69 18.49 1.09
C GLU A 172 -1.39 18.14 1.85
N PRO A 173 -0.43 17.48 1.20
CA PRO A 173 -0.45 16.98 -0.18
C PRO A 173 -0.85 15.49 -0.30
N PHE A 174 -1.40 14.86 0.75
CA PHE A 174 -1.55 13.39 0.83
C PHE A 174 -2.38 12.76 -0.30
N LEU A 175 -3.40 13.45 -0.81
CA LEU A 175 -4.16 12.94 -1.94
C LEU A 175 -3.36 12.99 -3.25
N ALA A 176 -2.58 14.03 -3.46
CA ALA A 176 -1.68 14.12 -4.60
C ALA A 176 -0.59 13.03 -4.51
N ASP A 177 0.00 12.84 -3.34
CA ASP A 177 0.93 11.74 -3.04
C ASP A 177 0.34 10.37 -3.41
N TYR A 178 -0.92 10.10 -3.05
CA TYR A 178 -1.59 8.86 -3.47
C TYR A 178 -1.70 8.73 -4.99
N LEU A 179 -2.07 9.81 -5.69
CA LEU A 179 -2.29 9.77 -7.14
C LEU A 179 -0.99 9.67 -7.94
N LEU A 180 0.13 10.22 -7.47
CA LEU A 180 1.43 10.19 -8.18
C LEU A 180 1.84 8.77 -8.62
N ASP A 181 1.62 7.77 -7.75
CA ASP A 181 1.78 6.34 -8.09
C ASP A 181 0.45 5.57 -8.02
N GLY A 182 -0.67 6.29 -8.07
CA GLY A 182 -2.01 5.71 -8.12
C GLY A 182 -2.54 5.64 -9.55
N ILE A 183 -2.08 6.56 -10.39
CA ILE A 183 -2.38 6.64 -11.82
C ILE A 183 -1.10 6.69 -12.65
N GLU A 184 -1.21 6.33 -13.92
CA GLU A 184 -0.15 6.48 -14.91
C GLU A 184 -0.70 7.09 -16.19
N ARG A 185 0.15 7.86 -16.88
CA ARG A 185 -0.17 8.38 -18.20
C ARG A 185 0.01 7.28 -19.24
N THR A 186 -1.00 7.08 -20.09
CA THR A 186 -1.04 5.99 -21.08
C THR A 186 -1.09 6.47 -22.53
N ASP A 187 -1.23 7.77 -22.77
CA ASP A 187 -1.11 8.33 -24.11
C ASP A 187 0.36 8.46 -24.56
N HIS A 188 0.57 8.64 -25.86
CA HIS A 188 1.89 8.82 -26.48
C HIS A 188 2.15 10.28 -26.88
N ASN A 189 1.37 11.23 -26.37
CA ASN A 189 1.54 12.64 -26.69
C ASN A 189 2.74 13.23 -25.94
N SER A 190 3.19 14.42 -26.36
CA SER A 190 4.26 15.13 -25.65
C SER A 190 3.88 15.40 -24.19
N ALA A 191 4.88 15.52 -23.31
CA ALA A 191 4.67 15.80 -21.90
C ALA A 191 3.77 17.03 -21.68
N ASP A 192 3.92 18.06 -22.53
CA ASP A 192 3.19 19.33 -22.47
C ASP A 192 1.87 19.34 -23.26
N SER A 193 1.44 18.21 -23.80
CA SER A 193 0.17 18.13 -24.52
C SER A 193 -1.03 18.34 -23.58
N ASP A 194 -2.01 19.12 -24.04
CA ASP A 194 -3.29 19.32 -23.36
C ASP A 194 -4.21 18.08 -23.48
N GLU A 195 -3.97 17.22 -24.48
CA GLU A 195 -4.69 15.96 -24.66
C GLU A 195 -3.93 14.84 -23.95
N GLN A 196 -4.36 14.49 -22.74
CA GLN A 196 -3.73 13.43 -21.95
C GLN A 196 -4.74 12.34 -21.62
N THR A 197 -4.24 11.14 -21.36
CA THR A 197 -5.03 10.04 -20.82
C THR A 197 -4.27 9.37 -19.70
N TRP A 198 -4.89 9.33 -18.53
CA TRP A 198 -4.35 8.75 -17.32
C TRP A 198 -5.22 7.60 -16.84
N ARG A 199 -4.61 6.51 -16.39
CA ARG A 199 -5.31 5.31 -15.90
C ARG A 199 -4.90 4.92 -14.50
N LEU A 200 -5.82 4.37 -13.71
CA LEU A 200 -5.52 3.75 -12.42
C LEU A 200 -4.58 2.54 -12.59
N LEU A 201 -3.50 2.52 -11.80
CA LEU A 201 -2.58 1.38 -11.74
C LEU A 201 -3.19 0.17 -11.02
N CYS A 202 -4.12 0.41 -10.12
CA CYS A 202 -4.88 -0.64 -9.45
C CYS A 202 -6.27 -0.75 -10.08
N GLU A 203 -6.39 -1.65 -11.05
CA GLU A 203 -7.61 -1.91 -11.79
C GLU A 203 -8.79 -2.25 -10.84
N PRO A 204 -9.97 -1.65 -11.05
CA PRO A 204 -11.18 -1.89 -10.23
C PRO A 204 -11.63 -3.36 -10.10
#